data_AF-A0A6A6TK34-F1
#
_entry.id   AF-A0A6A6TK34-F1
#
_cell.length_a   1.000
_cell.length_b   1.000
_cell.length_c   1.000
_cell.angle_alpha   90.00
_cell.angle_beta   90.00
_cell.angle_gamma   90.00
#
_symmetry.space_group_name_H-M   'P 1'
#
loop_
_entity.id
_entity.type
_entity.pdbx_description
1 polymer ?
#
loop_
_entity_poly.entity_id
_entity_poly.type
_entity_poly.pdbx_seq_one_letter_code
_entity_poly.pdbx_strand_id
1 'polypeptide(L)'
;MLLLQSVYLIAQLQLFQTSHIQFRNRVFDMASLRVVRAFRSSLTSAYLIVISWFVHLSSADGVIPCRTSNDNQPGNAQHLFYMTEWIRRGWCIRSINNASCYPTLSAVLLNLNNVRSAEYSGAAGLLALLPTIDAILGSPTNEVWTLLNVLPVGGALGMALSFGGAIMPVRVDDYETSTQRRNDTIGSIVRIKEPKRDGDTSASTRQLDLLAEKVTTRVADARRLRPGKMYITLGYLSMFLLFGASQAAMGVVEQGGVLPFCYYNRNSRNLVQLPFTKQHKLYVSRVPYDINMSGGESIFTDLQRAQNEPENVGIALEQLHTMPAAKVSFTGSTQFTQSRSTVMILVSVVGSKRWKEISRPLIKLCSVAVFVVGTAFFASVTLVALPMAVAVLTLVLSAGVFGRAIAGWLVRRVSETEPMIHVIVNSDEEANLAVYRILKLKLPNEANVQVEISGHVFVNGRRVDSRSKWPVYLLGVLANPYDLRRLKDKSPDDAPLLSNGLRNSSVPFLPK
;
A
#
# COMPACT_ATOMS: atom_id res chain seq x y z
N MET A 1 -3.05 -19.58 9.14
CA MET A 1 -2.14 -18.43 9.37
C MET A 1 -1.85 -17.68 8.08
N LEU A 2 -1.43 -18.37 7.00
CA LEU A 2 -1.37 -17.82 5.63
C LEU A 2 -2.68 -17.15 5.21
N LEU A 3 -3.82 -17.70 5.62
CA LEU A 3 -5.15 -17.12 5.41
C LEU A 3 -5.41 -15.85 6.23
N LEU A 4 -4.84 -15.71 7.42
CA LEU A 4 -5.03 -14.53 8.29
C LEU A 4 -4.09 -13.40 7.85
N GLN A 5 -2.89 -13.73 7.38
CA GLN A 5 -1.95 -12.80 6.75
C GLN A 5 -2.35 -12.43 5.32
N SER A 6 -2.92 -13.35 4.53
CA SER A 6 -3.51 -13.00 3.24
C SER A 6 -4.84 -12.28 3.40
N VAL A 7 -5.67 -12.57 4.42
CA VAL A 7 -6.81 -11.72 4.79
C VAL A 7 -6.32 -10.39 5.35
N TYR A 8 -5.18 -10.30 6.03
CA TYR A 8 -4.58 -9.03 6.42
C TYR A 8 -4.09 -8.26 5.18
N LEU A 9 -3.37 -8.89 4.26
CA LEU A 9 -2.89 -8.27 3.01
C LEU A 9 -4.06 -7.89 2.10
N ILE A 10 -5.07 -8.76 1.97
CA ILE A 10 -6.32 -8.53 1.24
C ILE A 10 -7.16 -7.48 1.95
N ALA A 11 -7.26 -7.46 3.28
CA ALA A 11 -7.96 -6.41 4.03
C ALA A 11 -7.20 -5.10 4.02
N GLN A 12 -5.88 -5.08 3.91
CA GLN A 12 -5.05 -3.89 3.70
C GLN A 12 -5.28 -3.36 2.27
N LEU A 13 -5.24 -4.25 1.28
CA LEU A 13 -5.57 -3.94 -0.11
C LEU A 13 -7.05 -3.54 -0.27
N GLN A 14 -7.97 -4.14 0.49
CA GLN A 14 -9.42 -3.92 0.45
C GLN A 14 -9.86 -2.72 1.29
N LEU A 15 -9.26 -2.44 2.45
CA LEU A 15 -9.47 -1.18 3.18
C LEU A 15 -8.96 0.00 2.36
N PHE A 16 -7.94 -0.23 1.53
CA PHE A 16 -7.56 0.70 0.48
C PHE A 16 -8.58 0.76 -0.68
N GLN A 17 -9.27 -0.34 -1.02
CA GLN A 17 -10.35 -0.35 -2.04
C GLN A 17 -11.71 0.16 -1.55
N THR A 18 -12.03 0.12 -0.24
CA THR A 18 -13.39 0.39 0.27
C THR A 18 -13.74 1.88 0.36
N SER A 19 -12.84 2.79 0.00
CA SER A 19 -13.16 4.21 -0.20
C SER A 19 -13.62 4.52 -1.65
N HIS A 20 -14.57 3.72 -2.15
CA HIS A 20 -15.19 3.75 -3.49
C HIS A 20 -14.55 2.85 -4.56
N ILE A 21 -15.23 1.73 -4.85
CA ILE A 21 -15.23 1.13 -6.20
C ILE A 21 -16.63 0.60 -6.53
N GLN A 22 -17.23 1.16 -7.57
CA GLN A 22 -17.95 0.36 -8.56
C GLN A 22 -17.24 0.50 -9.92
N PHE A 23 -17.22 -0.64 -10.61
CA PHE A 23 -17.05 -0.84 -12.05
C PHE A 23 -15.65 -1.01 -12.70
N ARG A 24 -15.75 -1.72 -13.83
CA ARG A 24 -14.86 -2.73 -14.43
C ARG A 24 -14.31 -2.26 -15.78
N ASN A 25 -13.09 -2.71 -16.08
CA ASN A 25 -12.40 -2.82 -17.38
C ASN A 25 -12.28 -1.59 -18.30
N ARG A 26 -11.05 -1.10 -18.49
CA ARG A 26 -10.17 -1.31 -19.68
C ARG A 26 -8.95 -0.38 -19.61
N VAL A 27 -7.91 -0.78 -20.33
CA VAL A 27 -6.67 -0.04 -20.70
C VAL A 27 -5.57 0.00 -19.63
N PHE A 28 -4.72 -1.03 -19.65
CA PHE A 28 -3.34 -0.95 -19.13
C PHE A 28 -2.37 -0.97 -20.32
N ASP A 29 -1.43 -0.02 -20.30
CA ASP A 29 -0.36 0.19 -21.28
C ASP A 29 0.57 -1.03 -21.42
N MET A 30 0.98 -1.37 -22.65
CA MET A 30 1.65 -2.65 -22.98
C MET A 30 3.02 -2.89 -22.30
N ALA A 31 3.75 -1.84 -21.91
CA ALA A 31 5.10 -1.99 -21.34
C ALA A 31 5.08 -2.40 -19.86
N SER A 32 4.17 -1.85 -19.06
CA SER A 32 3.94 -2.32 -17.69
C SER A 32 3.28 -3.70 -17.69
N LEU A 33 2.50 -4.02 -18.73
CA LEU A 33 1.82 -5.30 -18.86
C LEU A 33 2.77 -6.46 -19.20
N ARG A 34 3.92 -6.22 -19.85
CA ARG A 34 4.97 -7.26 -20.02
C ARG A 34 5.69 -7.56 -18.73
N VAL A 35 6.05 -6.55 -17.94
CA VAL A 35 6.64 -6.75 -16.61
C VAL A 35 5.64 -7.39 -15.68
N VAL A 36 4.38 -6.95 -15.67
CA VAL A 36 3.30 -7.56 -14.86
C VAL A 36 2.95 -8.96 -15.36
N ARG A 37 2.99 -9.27 -16.66
CA ARG A 37 2.81 -10.64 -17.17
C ARG A 37 3.99 -11.54 -16.86
N ALA A 38 5.23 -11.07 -17.02
CA ALA A 38 6.43 -11.83 -16.66
C ALA A 38 6.48 -12.06 -15.15
N PHE A 39 6.12 -11.05 -14.36
CA PHE A 39 5.98 -11.14 -12.91
C PHE A 39 4.84 -12.08 -12.51
N ARG A 40 3.66 -11.96 -13.14
CA ARG A 40 2.53 -12.88 -12.93
C ARG A 40 2.89 -14.30 -13.33
N SER A 41 3.59 -14.50 -14.45
CA SER A 41 4.06 -15.80 -14.93
C SER A 41 5.07 -16.41 -13.98
N SER A 42 6.08 -15.65 -13.53
CA SER A 42 7.06 -16.11 -12.55
C SER A 42 6.43 -16.40 -11.18
N LEU A 43 5.48 -15.56 -10.74
CA LEU A 43 4.70 -15.81 -9.51
C LEU A 43 3.88 -17.08 -9.67
N THR A 44 3.14 -17.22 -10.77
CA THR A 44 2.31 -18.39 -11.00
C THR A 44 3.18 -19.62 -11.11
N SER A 45 4.36 -19.57 -11.73
CA SER A 45 5.25 -20.72 -11.80
C SER A 45 5.84 -21.08 -10.44
N ALA A 46 6.34 -20.12 -9.65
CA ALA A 46 6.83 -20.40 -8.30
C ALA A 46 5.71 -20.90 -7.38
N TYR A 47 4.53 -20.28 -7.45
CA TYR A 47 3.35 -20.67 -6.70
C TYR A 47 2.81 -22.02 -7.16
N LEU A 48 2.86 -22.34 -8.47
CA LEU A 48 2.48 -23.63 -9.04
C LEU A 48 3.52 -24.70 -8.75
N ILE A 49 4.81 -24.38 -8.61
CA ILE A 49 5.83 -25.33 -8.15
C ILE A 49 5.58 -25.66 -6.68
N VAL A 50 5.32 -24.64 -5.85
CA VAL A 50 4.96 -24.83 -4.44
C VAL A 50 3.64 -25.62 -4.32
N ILE A 51 2.60 -25.27 -5.09
CA ILE A 51 1.32 -25.99 -5.12
C ILE A 51 1.49 -27.39 -5.70
N SER A 52 2.26 -27.58 -6.77
CA SER A 52 2.52 -28.89 -7.37
C SER A 52 3.23 -29.79 -6.37
N TRP A 53 4.17 -29.24 -5.60
CA TRP A 53 4.81 -29.94 -4.50
C TRP A 53 3.77 -30.31 -3.42
N PHE A 54 2.85 -29.41 -3.08
CA PHE A 54 1.73 -29.69 -2.15
C PHE A 54 0.72 -30.73 -2.66
N VAL A 55 0.37 -30.71 -3.94
CA VAL A 55 -0.59 -31.64 -4.56
C VAL A 55 0.01 -33.04 -4.58
N HIS A 56 1.30 -33.18 -4.85
CA HIS A 56 1.96 -34.48 -4.87
C HIS A 56 2.02 -35.15 -3.48
N LEU A 57 1.98 -34.37 -2.40
CA LEU A 57 1.91 -34.85 -1.02
C LEU A 57 0.49 -35.31 -0.61
N SER A 58 -0.57 -34.88 -1.30
CA SER A 58 -1.97 -35.16 -0.93
C SER A 58 -2.56 -36.46 -1.48
N SER A 59 -1.93 -37.13 -2.45
CA SER A 59 -2.49 -38.31 -3.14
C SER A 59 -2.17 -39.66 -2.47
N ALA A 60 -1.90 -39.68 -1.16
CA ALA A 60 -1.67 -40.92 -0.43
C ALA A 60 -3.02 -41.50 0.05
N ASP A 61 -3.74 -42.15 -0.86
CA ASP A 61 -4.99 -42.85 -0.57
C ASP A 61 -4.73 -44.13 0.23
N GLY A 62 -4.80 -44.01 1.56
CA GLY A 62 -4.80 -45.13 2.48
C GLY A 62 -5.17 -44.64 3.88
N VAL A 63 -6.01 -45.39 4.58
CA VAL A 63 -6.30 -45.18 6.02
C VAL A 63 -5.04 -45.53 6.81
N ILE A 64 -4.08 -44.62 6.80
CA ILE A 64 -2.81 -44.77 7.50
C ILE A 64 -3.06 -44.28 8.93
N PRO A 65 -2.75 -45.07 9.96
CA PRO A 65 -2.83 -44.58 11.33
C PRO A 65 -1.99 -43.30 11.44
N CYS A 66 -2.51 -42.25 12.11
CA CYS A 66 -1.77 -40.98 12.31
C CYS A 66 -0.51 -41.13 13.19
N ARG A 67 -0.12 -42.38 13.48
CA ARG A 67 1.03 -42.80 14.27
C ARG A 67 2.05 -43.45 13.35
N THR A 68 3.31 -43.09 13.53
CA THR A 68 4.43 -43.78 12.87
C THR A 68 5.12 -44.72 13.87
N SER A 69 5.68 -45.85 13.43
CA SER A 69 6.45 -46.73 14.33
C SER A 69 7.65 -46.02 14.95
N ASN A 70 8.14 -44.98 14.28
CA ASN A 70 9.25 -44.12 14.68
C ASN A 70 8.92 -43.19 15.86
N ASP A 71 7.65 -43.12 16.29
CA ASP A 71 7.23 -42.29 17.42
C ASP A 71 7.60 -42.86 18.78
N ASN A 72 7.79 -44.18 18.86
CA ASN A 72 8.02 -44.89 20.12
C ASN A 72 9.48 -45.30 20.34
N GLN A 73 10.40 -45.05 19.39
CA GLN A 73 11.79 -45.47 19.54
C GLN A 73 12.60 -44.42 20.35
N PRO A 74 13.03 -44.74 21.60
CA PRO A 74 13.72 -43.80 22.49
C PRO A 74 15.17 -43.47 22.07
N GLY A 75 15.64 -43.93 20.90
CA GLY A 75 17.02 -43.72 20.41
C GLY A 75 17.16 -42.88 19.14
N ASN A 76 16.07 -42.45 18.49
CA ASN A 76 16.14 -41.79 17.17
C ASN A 76 16.35 -40.27 17.21
N ALA A 77 16.81 -39.71 18.33
CA ALA A 77 17.26 -38.31 18.38
C ALA A 77 18.46 -38.02 17.44
N GLN A 78 19.10 -39.07 16.91
CA GLN A 78 20.21 -38.99 15.95
C GLN A 78 19.78 -39.04 14.47
N HIS A 79 18.50 -39.25 14.15
CA HIS A 79 18.07 -39.34 12.74
C HIS A 79 17.68 -37.98 12.16
N LEU A 80 18.02 -37.82 10.87
CA LEU A 80 17.55 -36.75 9.98
C LEU A 80 16.06 -36.50 10.19
N PHE A 81 15.68 -35.23 10.35
CA PHE A 81 14.28 -34.84 10.46
C PHE A 81 13.49 -35.21 9.19
N TYR A 82 12.60 -36.21 9.30
CA TYR A 82 11.77 -36.66 8.19
C TYR A 82 10.57 -35.72 7.99
N MET A 83 10.81 -34.67 7.20
CA MET A 83 9.83 -33.64 6.84
C MET A 83 8.48 -34.21 6.37
N THR A 84 8.53 -35.24 5.53
CA THR A 84 7.36 -35.86 4.91
C THR A 84 6.48 -36.58 5.92
N GLU A 85 7.07 -37.32 6.86
CA GLU A 85 6.33 -38.00 7.93
C GLU A 85 5.66 -36.99 8.86
N TRP A 86 6.36 -35.89 9.17
CA TRP A 86 5.83 -34.80 10.00
C TRP A 86 4.62 -34.12 9.37
N ILE A 87 4.72 -33.72 8.08
CA ILE A 87 3.60 -33.14 7.33
C ILE A 87 2.44 -34.14 7.25
N ARG A 88 2.72 -35.40 6.91
CA ARG A 88 1.69 -36.44 6.78
C ARG A 88 0.91 -36.63 8.08
N ARG A 89 1.60 -36.61 9.22
CA ARG A 89 0.98 -36.69 10.55
C ARG A 89 0.09 -35.48 10.83
N GLY A 90 0.58 -34.26 10.58
CA GLY A 90 -0.21 -33.04 10.73
C GLY A 90 -1.49 -33.08 9.88
N TRP A 91 -1.39 -33.56 8.65
CA TRP A 91 -2.54 -33.71 7.75
C TRP A 91 -3.51 -34.79 8.22
N CYS A 92 -3.02 -35.97 8.62
CA CYS A 92 -3.84 -37.06 9.15
C CYS A 92 -4.69 -36.63 10.35
N ILE A 93 -4.09 -35.88 11.29
CA ILE A 93 -4.79 -35.38 12.47
C ILE A 93 -5.90 -34.38 12.08
N ARG A 94 -5.69 -33.57 11.04
CA ARG A 94 -6.66 -32.57 10.57
C ARG A 94 -7.74 -33.12 9.67
N SER A 95 -7.46 -34.20 8.94
CA SER A 95 -8.45 -34.86 8.09
C SER A 95 -9.53 -35.57 8.90
N ILE A 96 -9.28 -35.82 10.19
CA ILE A 96 -10.26 -36.41 11.11
C ILE A 96 -11.32 -35.36 11.47
N ASN A 97 -12.59 -35.79 11.57
CA ASN A 97 -13.72 -34.95 11.97
C ASN A 97 -13.39 -34.07 13.19
N ASN A 98 -13.90 -32.82 13.21
CA ASN A 98 -13.63 -31.83 14.27
C ASN A 98 -13.85 -32.38 15.70
N ALA A 99 -14.86 -33.24 15.89
CA ALA A 99 -15.15 -33.86 17.19
C ALA A 99 -14.08 -34.86 17.65
N SER A 100 -13.34 -35.45 16.72
CA SER A 100 -12.33 -36.49 16.97
C SER A 100 -10.89 -35.98 16.85
N CYS A 101 -10.69 -34.74 16.38
CA CYS A 101 -9.37 -34.13 16.25
C CYS A 101 -8.68 -33.95 17.61
N TYR A 102 -9.36 -33.34 18.59
CA TYR A 102 -8.82 -33.12 19.94
C TYR A 102 -8.43 -34.42 20.68
N PRO A 103 -9.30 -35.46 20.78
CA PRO A 103 -8.91 -36.70 21.44
C PRO A 103 -7.79 -37.44 20.70
N THR A 104 -7.74 -37.37 19.36
CA THR A 104 -6.62 -37.94 18.59
C THR A 104 -5.31 -37.21 18.87
N LEU A 105 -5.34 -35.87 18.88
CA LEU A 105 -4.18 -35.07 19.23
C LEU A 105 -3.71 -35.37 20.66
N SER A 106 -4.64 -35.46 21.62
CA SER A 106 -4.33 -35.80 23.01
C SER A 106 -3.69 -37.19 23.14
N ALA A 107 -4.25 -38.21 22.48
CA ALA A 107 -3.68 -39.55 22.46
C ALA A 107 -2.27 -39.57 21.85
N VAL A 108 -2.05 -38.78 20.80
CA VAL A 108 -0.75 -38.62 20.16
C VAL A 108 0.26 -37.94 21.09
N LEU A 109 -0.17 -36.92 21.86
CA LEU A 109 0.68 -36.20 22.81
C LEU A 109 1.04 -37.05 24.04
N LEU A 110 0.10 -37.81 24.58
CA LEU A 110 0.31 -38.70 25.74
C LEU A 110 1.30 -39.83 25.45
N ASN A 111 1.46 -40.21 24.18
CA ASN A 111 2.36 -41.27 23.74
C ASN A 111 3.73 -40.75 23.27
N LEU A 112 4.02 -39.46 23.41
CA LEU A 112 5.34 -38.93 23.08
C LEU A 112 6.35 -39.26 24.17
N ASN A 113 7.56 -39.63 23.75
CA ASN A 113 8.71 -39.69 24.66
C ASN A 113 8.96 -38.30 25.30
N ASN A 114 9.36 -38.27 26.57
CA ASN A 114 9.66 -37.05 27.34
C ASN A 114 10.61 -36.11 26.59
N VAL A 115 11.58 -36.65 25.85
CA VAL A 115 12.51 -35.88 25.01
C VAL A 115 11.79 -35.09 23.92
N ARG A 116 10.87 -35.72 23.17
CA ARG A 116 10.10 -35.03 22.12
C ARG A 116 9.09 -34.04 22.69
N SER A 117 8.51 -34.36 23.86
CA SER A 117 7.65 -33.40 24.58
C SER A 117 8.41 -32.13 24.96
N ALA A 118 9.65 -32.28 25.44
CA ALA A 118 10.53 -31.15 25.73
C ALA A 118 10.93 -30.38 24.45
N GLU A 119 11.24 -31.06 23.34
CA GLU A 119 11.55 -30.42 22.06
C GLU A 119 10.39 -29.57 21.53
N TYR A 120 9.16 -30.10 21.57
CA TYR A 120 7.97 -29.37 21.14
C TYR A 120 7.65 -28.18 22.05
N SER A 121 7.85 -28.33 23.37
CA SER A 121 7.71 -27.23 24.32
C SER A 121 8.75 -26.13 24.08
N GLY A 122 10.00 -26.52 23.79
CA GLY A 122 11.07 -25.59 23.43
C GLY A 122 10.81 -24.86 22.12
N ALA A 123 10.30 -25.55 21.10
CA ALA A 123 9.93 -24.97 19.81
C ALA A 123 8.79 -23.94 19.94
N ALA A 124 7.77 -24.26 20.73
CA ALA A 124 6.66 -23.36 21.02
C ALA A 124 7.14 -22.10 21.77
N GLY A 125 8.02 -22.27 22.77
CA GLY A 125 8.65 -21.16 23.48
C GLY A 125 9.48 -20.26 22.55
N LEU A 126 10.25 -20.85 21.63
CA LEU A 126 11.03 -20.11 20.65
C LEU A 126 10.15 -19.29 19.69
N LEU A 127 9.05 -19.88 19.18
CA LEU A 127 8.12 -19.19 18.29
C LEU A 127 7.33 -18.09 19.02
N ALA A 128 7.09 -18.23 20.32
CA ALA A 128 6.49 -17.18 21.14
C ALA A 128 7.40 -15.94 21.29
N LEU A 129 8.71 -16.05 21.01
CA LEU A 129 9.66 -14.93 21.01
C LEU A 129 9.67 -14.13 19.71
N LEU A 130 9.10 -14.63 18.60
CA LEU A 130 9.00 -13.85 17.35
C LEU A 130 8.44 -12.43 17.59
N PRO A 131 7.32 -12.28 18.30
CA PRO A 131 6.79 -10.98 18.65
C PRO A 131 7.75 -10.09 19.48
N THR A 132 8.55 -10.66 20.39
CA THR A 132 9.49 -9.87 21.22
C THR A 132 10.72 -9.43 20.44
N ILE A 133 11.19 -10.23 19.48
CA ILE A 133 12.31 -9.86 18.61
C ILE A 133 11.95 -8.66 17.73
N ASP A 134 10.69 -8.59 17.28
CA ASP A 134 10.22 -7.44 16.49
C ASP A 134 10.22 -6.13 17.31
N ALA A 135 9.96 -6.22 18.62
CA ALA A 135 10.08 -5.09 19.55
C ALA A 135 11.54 -4.67 19.78
N ILE A 136 12.47 -5.64 19.85
CA ILE A 136 13.92 -5.37 20.06
C ILE A 136 14.54 -4.68 18.83
N LEU A 137 14.16 -5.08 17.63
CA LEU A 137 14.69 -4.50 16.39
C LEU A 137 14.25 -3.03 16.18
N GLY A 138 13.42 -2.48 17.08
CA GLY A 138 12.88 -1.13 17.00
C GLY A 138 11.88 -0.97 15.87
N SER A 139 11.02 0.04 15.93
CA SER A 139 10.02 0.25 14.90
C SER A 139 10.54 1.29 13.87
N PRO A 140 10.83 0.92 12.61
CA PRO A 140 11.20 1.87 11.55
C PRO A 140 9.94 2.56 10.99
N THR A 141 9.14 3.12 11.88
CA THR A 141 7.77 3.58 11.62
C THR A 141 7.72 4.65 10.53
N ASN A 142 8.68 5.57 10.57
CA ASN A 142 8.68 6.75 9.71
C ASN A 142 9.20 6.45 8.30
N GLU A 143 10.18 5.55 8.17
CA GLU A 143 10.68 5.11 6.87
C GLU A 143 9.61 4.34 6.13
N VAL A 144 9.01 3.34 6.77
CA VAL A 144 7.98 2.50 6.16
C VAL A 144 6.73 3.33 5.83
N TRP A 145 6.34 4.27 6.69
CA TRP A 145 5.25 5.20 6.41
C TRP A 145 5.55 6.14 5.23
N THR A 146 6.76 6.68 5.15
CA THR A 146 7.18 7.51 4.02
C THR A 146 7.21 6.69 2.74
N LEU A 147 7.77 5.48 2.80
CA LEU A 147 7.77 4.54 1.69
C LEU A 147 6.35 4.21 1.26
N LEU A 148 5.41 4.00 2.18
CA LEU A 148 4.00 3.74 1.84
C LEU A 148 3.36 4.93 1.10
N ASN A 149 3.73 6.16 1.42
CA ASN A 149 3.18 7.32 0.73
C ASN A 149 3.79 7.51 -0.66
N VAL A 150 5.11 7.31 -0.77
CA VAL A 150 5.89 7.59 -1.98
C VAL A 150 5.87 6.41 -2.97
N LEU A 151 5.96 5.20 -2.44
CA LEU A 151 6.05 3.90 -3.11
C LEU A 151 5.11 2.88 -2.43
N PRO A 152 3.77 3.00 -2.63
CA PRO A 152 2.77 2.29 -1.83
C PRO A 152 2.96 0.77 -1.75
N VAL A 153 3.30 0.12 -2.87
CA VAL A 153 3.59 -1.33 -2.88
C VAL A 153 4.82 -1.67 -2.04
N GLY A 154 5.88 -0.87 -2.12
CA GLY A 154 7.09 -1.04 -1.30
C GLY A 154 6.81 -0.86 0.18
N GLY A 155 6.03 0.16 0.56
CA GLY A 155 5.62 0.36 1.95
C GLY A 155 4.77 -0.79 2.48
N ALA A 156 3.81 -1.28 1.68
CA ALA A 156 2.97 -2.42 2.05
C ALA A 156 3.79 -3.72 2.24
N LEU A 157 4.74 -3.98 1.33
CA LEU A 157 5.69 -5.11 1.48
C LEU A 157 6.57 -4.94 2.71
N GLY A 158 7.10 -3.73 2.95
CA GLY A 158 7.87 -3.43 4.15
C GLY A 158 7.09 -3.65 5.44
N MET A 159 5.81 -3.27 5.48
CA MET A 159 4.91 -3.56 6.61
C MET A 159 4.65 -5.05 6.77
N ALA A 160 4.41 -5.78 5.68
CA ALA A 160 4.17 -7.22 5.71
C ALA A 160 5.40 -8.00 6.19
N LEU A 161 6.59 -7.62 5.73
CA LEU A 161 7.88 -8.16 6.18
C LEU A 161 8.21 -7.80 7.63
N SER A 162 7.66 -6.70 8.14
CA SER A 162 7.76 -6.31 9.55
C SER A 162 6.69 -6.99 10.42
N PHE A 163 5.99 -8.02 9.92
CA PHE A 163 4.98 -8.80 10.65
C PHE A 163 3.91 -7.96 11.38
N GLY A 164 3.61 -6.77 10.87
CA GLY A 164 2.64 -5.85 11.46
C GLY A 164 3.12 -5.06 12.68
N GLY A 165 4.35 -5.24 13.17
CA GLY A 165 4.90 -4.43 14.27
C GLY A 165 5.48 -3.08 13.84
N ALA A 166 5.40 -2.74 12.55
CA ALA A 166 5.56 -1.36 12.08
C ALA A 166 4.37 -0.51 12.53
N ILE A 167 4.39 -0.09 13.80
CA ILE A 167 3.39 0.81 14.38
C ILE A 167 3.47 2.13 13.62
N MET A 168 2.49 2.47 12.78
CA MET A 168 2.44 3.80 12.16
C MET A 168 2.57 4.88 13.25
N PRO A 169 3.28 6.00 12.98
CA PRO A 169 3.44 7.05 13.99
C PRO A 169 2.07 7.47 14.51
N VAL A 170 1.89 7.33 15.83
CA VAL A 170 0.59 7.54 16.48
C VAL A 170 0.33 9.03 16.66
N ARG A 171 1.40 9.78 16.96
CA ARG A 171 1.37 11.24 17.11
C ARG A 171 2.07 11.87 15.91
N VAL A 172 1.55 13.03 15.51
CA VAL A 172 2.17 13.84 14.46
C VAL A 172 3.55 14.30 14.92
N ASP A 173 3.76 14.56 16.21
CA ASP A 173 5.06 14.95 16.75
C ASP A 173 6.12 13.83 16.62
N ASP A 174 5.74 12.55 16.71
CA ASP A 174 6.67 11.42 16.50
C ASP A 174 7.12 11.37 15.02
N TYR A 175 6.20 11.69 14.11
CA TYR A 175 6.47 11.79 12.68
C TYR A 175 7.34 13.02 12.35
N GLU A 176 7.09 14.15 13.00
CA GLU A 176 7.87 15.37 12.80
C GLU A 176 9.27 15.24 13.37
N THR A 177 9.42 14.83 14.64
CA THR A 177 10.73 14.70 15.29
C THR A 177 11.66 13.75 14.55
N SER A 178 11.14 12.64 14.04
CA SER A 178 11.92 11.67 13.27
C SER A 178 12.34 12.19 11.89
N THR A 179 11.46 12.93 11.21
CA THR A 179 11.77 13.51 9.91
C THR A 179 12.70 14.72 10.07
N GLN A 180 12.49 15.54 11.11
CA GLN A 180 13.28 16.72 11.42
C GLN A 180 14.72 16.35 11.84
N ARG A 181 14.91 15.23 12.56
CA ARG A 181 16.25 14.69 12.85
C ARG A 181 17.00 14.22 11.60
N ARG A 182 16.31 13.95 10.49
CA ARG A 182 16.89 13.49 9.21
C ARG A 182 16.84 14.55 8.11
N ASN A 183 16.68 15.82 8.50
CA ASN A 183 16.26 16.97 7.69
C ASN A 183 17.03 17.24 6.38
N ASP A 184 18.13 16.56 6.08
CA ASP A 184 18.88 16.81 4.85
C ASP A 184 18.48 15.91 3.67
N THR A 185 17.63 14.90 3.86
CA THR A 185 17.44 13.88 2.81
C THR A 185 16.01 13.52 2.44
N ILE A 186 14.99 13.73 3.28
CA ILE A 186 13.62 13.22 3.03
C ILE A 186 12.59 14.33 2.89
N GLY A 187 12.65 15.02 1.75
CA GLY A 187 11.65 16.03 1.39
C GLY A 187 11.59 17.17 2.39
N SER A 188 10.80 18.19 2.09
CA SER A 188 10.54 19.24 3.06
C SER A 188 9.20 19.03 3.70
N ILE A 189 9.19 18.86 5.01
CA ILE A 189 7.96 19.03 5.77
C ILE A 189 7.74 20.52 5.94
N VAL A 190 6.61 21.01 5.43
CA VAL A 190 6.13 22.36 5.73
C VAL A 190 4.96 22.19 6.68
N ARG A 191 5.19 22.49 7.96
CA ARG A 191 4.11 22.50 8.96
C ARG A 191 3.49 23.88 8.97
N ILE A 192 2.17 23.93 8.77
CA ILE A 192 1.40 25.13 9.04
C ILE A 192 0.95 25.02 10.50
N LYS A 193 1.62 25.77 11.38
CA LYS A 193 1.22 25.83 12.80
C LYS A 193 0.09 26.84 12.92
N GLU A 194 -0.98 26.47 13.63
CA GLU A 194 -2.00 27.42 14.04
C GLU A 194 -1.34 28.61 14.74
N PRO A 195 -1.72 29.86 14.39
CA PRO A 195 -1.23 31.03 15.10
C PRO A 195 -1.60 30.91 16.57
N LYS A 196 -0.62 31.09 17.47
CA LYS A 196 -0.87 31.09 18.91
C LYS A 196 -1.72 32.31 19.26
N ARG A 197 -3.05 32.17 19.26
CA ARG A 197 -4.11 33.04 19.85
C ARG A 197 -4.13 34.53 19.50
N ASP A 198 -3.03 35.11 19.04
CA ASP A 198 -2.93 36.41 18.41
C ASP A 198 -3.17 36.17 16.92
N GLY A 199 -4.14 36.85 16.32
CA GLY A 199 -4.69 36.61 14.98
C GLY A 199 -3.73 36.82 13.80
N ASP A 200 -2.51 36.29 13.89
CA ASP A 200 -1.44 36.40 12.91
C ASP A 200 -1.67 35.46 11.72
N THR A 201 -2.71 35.74 10.95
CA THR A 201 -2.98 35.16 9.63
C THR A 201 -1.81 35.36 8.65
N SER A 202 -0.91 36.32 8.93
CA SER A 202 0.28 36.57 8.12
C SER A 202 1.31 35.43 8.20
N ALA A 203 1.42 34.75 9.35
CA ALA A 203 2.35 33.63 9.52
C ALA A 203 1.99 32.42 8.65
N SER A 204 0.71 32.04 8.62
CA SER A 204 0.21 30.95 7.77
C SER A 204 0.39 31.28 6.28
N THR A 205 0.10 32.52 5.90
CA THR A 205 0.30 33.00 4.51
C THR A 205 1.77 32.93 4.10
N ARG A 206 2.70 33.37 4.95
CA ARG A 206 4.15 33.27 4.69
C ARG A 206 4.61 31.82 4.51
N GLN A 207 4.11 30.89 5.31
CA GLN A 207 4.45 29.46 5.17
C GLN A 207 3.91 28.86 3.87
N LEU A 208 2.74 29.29 3.42
CA LEU A 208 2.16 28.92 2.13
C LEU A 208 2.93 29.52 0.95
N ASP A 209 3.43 30.74 1.09
CA ASP A 209 4.28 31.37 0.06
C ASP A 209 5.65 30.65 -0.03
N LEU A 210 6.25 30.29 1.11
CA LEU A 210 7.45 29.43 1.14
C LEU A 210 7.19 28.05 0.52
N LEU A 211 6.00 27.46 0.74
CA LEU A 211 5.60 26.23 0.08
C LEU A 211 5.51 26.42 -1.44
N ALA A 212 4.87 27.50 -1.90
CA ALA A 212 4.74 27.82 -3.32
C ALA A 212 6.11 28.02 -3.99
N GLU A 213 7.02 28.75 -3.34
CA GLU A 213 8.41 28.92 -3.77
C GLU A 213 9.13 27.57 -3.84
N LYS A 214 8.96 26.71 -2.83
CA LYS A 214 9.57 25.38 -2.82
C LYS A 214 9.03 24.44 -3.90
N VAL A 215 7.73 24.51 -4.18
CA VAL A 215 7.13 23.73 -5.27
C VAL A 215 7.65 24.24 -6.61
N THR A 216 7.64 25.56 -6.83
CA THR A 216 8.08 26.16 -8.10
C THR A 216 9.56 25.89 -8.38
N THR A 217 10.44 26.05 -7.39
CA THR A 217 11.86 25.70 -7.52
C THR A 217 12.06 24.23 -7.86
N ARG A 218 11.37 23.31 -7.18
CA ARG A 218 11.49 21.86 -7.45
C ARG A 218 10.90 21.44 -8.79
N VAL A 219 9.81 22.05 -9.22
CA VAL A 219 9.18 21.77 -10.52
C VAL A 219 10.04 22.35 -11.66
N ALA A 220 10.67 23.51 -11.45
CA ALA A 220 11.57 24.15 -12.41
C ALA A 220 12.90 23.40 -12.59
N ASP A 221 13.38 22.73 -11.53
CA ASP A 221 14.61 21.94 -11.56
C ASP A 221 14.45 20.64 -12.37
N ALA A 222 14.63 20.75 -13.68
CA ALA A 222 14.57 19.63 -14.62
C ALA A 222 15.75 18.63 -14.48
N ARG A 223 16.79 18.97 -13.71
CA ARG A 223 17.99 18.12 -13.53
C ARG A 223 17.78 17.04 -12.48
N ARG A 224 16.69 17.08 -11.70
CA ARG A 224 16.38 16.05 -10.71
C ARG A 224 16.09 14.73 -11.41
N LEU A 225 17.10 13.86 -11.39
CA LEU A 225 17.03 12.51 -11.91
C LEU A 225 15.92 11.76 -11.17
N ARG A 226 14.95 11.23 -11.91
CA ARG A 226 14.03 10.24 -11.35
C ARG A 226 14.85 9.09 -10.75
N PRO A 227 14.43 8.52 -9.62
CA PRO A 227 15.16 7.39 -9.05
C PRO A 227 15.22 6.28 -10.11
N GLY A 228 16.42 5.71 -10.28
CA GLY A 228 16.67 4.72 -11.32
C GLY A 228 15.70 3.55 -11.17
N LYS A 229 14.88 3.29 -12.20
CA LYS A 229 13.84 2.25 -12.16
C LYS A 229 14.41 0.89 -11.76
N MET A 230 15.62 0.58 -12.23
CA MET A 230 16.33 -0.67 -11.95
C MET A 230 16.49 -0.92 -10.44
N TYR A 231 16.89 0.09 -9.67
CA TYR A 231 17.10 -0.05 -8.23
C TYR A 231 15.80 -0.31 -7.48
N ILE A 232 14.72 0.38 -7.85
CA ILE A 232 13.42 0.17 -7.20
C ILE A 232 12.84 -1.19 -7.56
N THR A 233 12.94 -1.61 -8.84
CA THR A 233 12.51 -2.95 -9.24
C THR A 233 13.30 -4.04 -8.53
N LEU A 234 14.62 -3.85 -8.35
CA LEU A 234 15.46 -4.79 -7.60
C LEU A 234 15.04 -4.85 -6.13
N GLY A 235 14.82 -3.71 -5.48
CA GLY A 235 14.34 -3.66 -4.09
C GLY A 235 12.99 -4.34 -3.90
N TYR A 236 12.03 -4.12 -4.81
CA TYR A 236 10.73 -4.81 -4.79
C TYR A 236 10.86 -6.31 -5.01
N LEU A 237 11.69 -6.73 -5.96
CA LEU A 237 11.92 -8.15 -6.21
C LEU A 237 12.50 -8.83 -4.96
N SER A 238 13.52 -8.22 -4.35
CA SER A 238 14.13 -8.75 -3.12
C SER A 238 13.15 -8.82 -1.95
N MET A 239 12.37 -7.75 -1.70
CA MET A 239 11.31 -7.77 -0.68
C MET A 239 10.26 -8.85 -0.96
N PHE A 240 9.85 -8.99 -2.21
CA PHE A 240 8.87 -10.00 -2.59
C PHE A 240 9.39 -11.42 -2.40
N LEU A 241 10.65 -11.68 -2.74
CA LEU A 241 11.31 -12.98 -2.51
C LEU A 241 11.41 -13.30 -1.01
N LEU A 242 11.83 -12.35 -0.18
CA LEU A 242 11.87 -12.52 1.27
C LEU A 242 10.48 -12.78 1.86
N PHE A 243 9.47 -12.06 1.35
CA PHE A 243 8.10 -12.24 1.79
C PHE A 243 7.57 -13.61 1.36
N GLY A 244 7.77 -13.99 0.10
CA GLY A 244 7.41 -15.31 -0.42
C GLY A 244 8.09 -16.45 0.34
N ALA A 245 9.38 -16.33 0.65
CA ALA A 245 10.13 -17.32 1.41
C ALA A 245 9.61 -17.46 2.85
N SER A 246 9.33 -16.34 3.53
CA SER A 246 8.75 -16.37 4.90
C SER A 246 7.33 -16.95 4.91
N GLN A 247 6.49 -16.61 3.93
CA GLN A 247 5.16 -17.18 3.76
C GLN A 247 5.21 -18.68 3.44
N ALA A 248 6.15 -19.12 2.60
CA ALA A 248 6.35 -20.53 2.29
C ALA A 248 6.80 -21.31 3.54
N ALA A 249 7.78 -20.80 4.29
CA ALA A 249 8.25 -21.40 5.54
C ALA A 249 7.12 -21.51 6.58
N MET A 250 6.34 -20.43 6.75
CA MET A 250 5.16 -20.42 7.62
C MET A 250 4.08 -21.40 7.15
N GLY A 251 3.85 -21.51 5.84
CA GLY A 251 2.91 -22.47 5.27
C GLY A 251 3.32 -23.92 5.51
N VAL A 252 4.62 -24.19 5.41
CA VAL A 252 5.19 -25.49 5.71
C VAL A 252 5.01 -25.85 7.19
N VAL A 253 5.26 -24.90 8.11
CA VAL A 253 4.98 -25.10 9.55
C VAL A 253 3.49 -25.28 9.81
N GLU A 254 2.67 -24.50 9.12
CA GLU A 254 1.23 -24.65 9.17
C GLU A 254 0.80 -26.00 8.61
N GLN A 255 1.56 -26.80 7.86
CA GLN A 255 1.11 -28.15 7.49
C GLN A 255 1.48 -29.21 8.53
N GLY A 256 2.67 -29.13 9.11
CA GLY A 256 3.15 -30.14 10.06
C GLY A 256 2.76 -29.89 11.52
N GLY A 257 2.63 -28.63 11.94
CA GLY A 257 2.17 -28.29 13.29
C GLY A 257 0.68 -28.57 13.46
N VAL A 258 0.21 -28.95 14.65
CA VAL A 258 -1.23 -29.10 14.92
C VAL A 258 -1.66 -28.05 15.95
N LEU A 259 -2.63 -27.23 15.55
CA LEU A 259 -3.28 -26.28 16.44
C LEU A 259 -4.46 -26.97 17.14
N PRO A 260 -4.63 -26.77 18.46
CA PRO A 260 -5.72 -27.40 19.22
C PRO A 260 -7.12 -26.83 18.88
N PHE A 261 -7.20 -25.69 18.18
CA PHE A 261 -8.46 -25.03 17.83
C PHE A 261 -8.91 -25.37 16.41
N CYS A 262 -9.91 -26.25 16.28
CA CYS A 262 -10.50 -26.66 14.98
C CYS A 262 -11.55 -25.67 14.42
N TYR A 263 -11.91 -24.63 15.17
CA TYR A 263 -12.85 -23.60 14.73
C TYR A 263 -12.10 -22.27 14.58
N TYR A 264 -11.82 -21.86 13.34
CA TYR A 264 -11.39 -20.49 13.08
C TYR A 264 -12.37 -19.81 12.13
N ASN A 265 -13.12 -18.86 12.67
CA ASN A 265 -14.07 -18.06 11.92
C ASN A 265 -13.35 -16.90 11.22
N ARG A 266 -13.71 -16.65 9.95
CA ARG A 266 -12.86 -15.97 8.95
C ARG A 266 -12.94 -14.43 8.95
N ASN A 267 -13.60 -13.83 9.93
CA ASN A 267 -14.06 -12.43 9.85
C ASN A 267 -13.41 -11.50 10.89
N SER A 268 -12.09 -11.34 10.86
CA SER A 268 -11.44 -10.20 11.52
C SER A 268 -10.88 -9.24 10.48
N ARG A 269 -11.48 -8.04 10.36
CA ARG A 269 -10.92 -6.93 9.58
C ARG A 269 -10.06 -6.07 10.50
N ASN A 270 -8.78 -5.94 10.18
CA ASN A 270 -7.89 -5.03 10.92
C ASN A 270 -8.04 -3.61 10.38
N LEU A 271 -8.60 -2.70 11.20
CA LEU A 271 -8.60 -1.27 10.90
C LEU A 271 -7.20 -0.69 11.14
N VAL A 272 -6.57 -0.20 10.07
CA VAL A 272 -5.25 0.45 10.14
C VAL A 272 -5.39 1.86 10.68
N GLN A 273 -4.56 2.20 11.65
CA GLN A 273 -4.50 3.54 12.23
C GLN A 273 -3.69 4.48 11.35
N LEU A 274 -4.35 5.40 10.64
CA LEU A 274 -3.68 6.52 9.98
C LEU A 274 -3.65 7.73 10.92
N PRO A 275 -2.51 8.43 11.09
CA PRO A 275 -2.41 9.60 11.96
C PRO A 275 -3.27 10.79 11.50
N PHE A 276 -3.62 10.83 10.21
CA PHE A 276 -4.35 11.93 9.58
C PHE A 276 -5.83 11.59 9.36
N THR A 277 -6.70 12.60 9.36
CA THR A 277 -8.13 12.45 9.02
C THR A 277 -8.37 12.43 7.54
N LYS A 278 -7.76 13.38 6.84
CA LYS A 278 -7.91 13.57 5.40
C LYS A 278 -6.52 13.73 4.82
N GLN A 279 -6.31 13.17 3.64
CA GLN A 279 -5.07 13.31 2.89
C GLN A 279 -5.40 13.63 1.44
N HIS A 280 -4.83 14.72 0.94
CA HIS A 280 -4.89 15.08 -0.47
C HIS A 280 -3.52 14.80 -1.09
N LYS A 281 -3.49 13.89 -2.06
CA LYS A 281 -2.30 13.59 -2.87
C LYS A 281 -2.40 14.36 -4.18
N LEU A 282 -1.48 15.30 -4.37
CA LEU A 282 -1.34 16.09 -5.58
C LEU A 282 -0.06 15.69 -6.30
N TYR A 283 -0.12 15.58 -7.63
CA TYR A 283 1.06 15.36 -8.45
C TYR A 283 1.23 16.57 -9.35
N VAL A 284 2.27 17.35 -9.10
CA VAL A 284 2.56 18.59 -9.82
C VAL A 284 3.65 18.30 -10.85
N SER A 285 3.41 18.70 -12.09
CA SER A 285 4.37 18.52 -13.18
C SER A 285 4.36 19.72 -14.11
N ARG A 286 5.51 20.01 -14.71
CA ARG A 286 5.62 21.06 -15.72
C ARG A 286 5.01 20.57 -17.04
N VAL A 287 4.21 21.42 -17.67
CA VAL A 287 3.74 21.21 -19.04
C VAL A 287 4.84 21.71 -19.99
N PRO A 288 5.41 20.84 -20.86
CA PRO A 288 6.55 21.22 -21.70
C PRO A 288 6.14 21.90 -23.02
N TYR A 289 4.87 22.24 -23.21
CA TYR A 289 4.34 22.83 -24.43
C TYR A 289 3.31 23.90 -24.12
N ASP A 290 3.17 24.85 -25.04
CA ASP A 290 2.19 25.90 -24.92
C ASP A 290 0.80 25.34 -25.22
N ILE A 291 -0.09 25.54 -24.25
CA ILE A 291 -1.49 25.15 -24.37
C ILE A 291 -2.36 26.37 -24.27
N ASN A 292 -3.37 26.44 -25.12
CA ASN A 292 -4.48 27.34 -24.98
C ASN A 292 -5.72 26.53 -24.61
N MET A 293 -6.43 26.97 -23.57
CA MET A 293 -7.58 26.26 -23.02
C MET A 293 -8.86 27.03 -23.32
N SER A 294 -9.84 26.36 -23.92
CA SER A 294 -11.15 26.92 -24.19
C SER A 294 -12.24 26.15 -23.43
N GLY A 295 -13.18 26.89 -22.83
CA GLY A 295 -14.22 26.32 -21.98
C GLY A 295 -13.71 25.73 -20.66
N GLY A 296 -14.52 24.84 -20.08
CA GLY A 296 -14.34 24.25 -18.76
C GLY A 296 -14.56 25.24 -17.62
N GLU A 297 -15.11 24.76 -16.52
CA GLU A 297 -15.26 25.56 -15.31
C GLU A 297 -13.92 25.61 -14.57
N SER A 298 -13.58 26.79 -14.05
CA SER A 298 -12.45 26.93 -13.15
C SER A 298 -12.85 26.32 -11.82
N ILE A 299 -11.91 25.62 -11.17
CA ILE A 299 -12.08 25.18 -9.78
C ILE A 299 -12.22 26.37 -8.82
N PHE A 300 -11.86 27.57 -9.30
CA PHE A 300 -12.01 28.83 -8.60
C PHE A 300 -13.32 29.57 -8.92
N THR A 301 -14.11 29.11 -9.91
CA THR A 301 -15.35 29.80 -10.25
C THR A 301 -16.31 29.71 -9.06
N ASP A 302 -16.88 30.85 -8.65
CA ASP A 302 -17.78 30.94 -7.51
C ASP A 302 -18.93 29.93 -7.62
N LEU A 303 -18.81 28.85 -6.84
CA LEU A 303 -20.00 28.20 -6.31
C LEU A 303 -20.66 29.32 -5.50
N GLN A 304 -21.83 29.81 -5.95
CA GLN A 304 -22.55 31.01 -5.49
C GLN A 304 -22.84 31.08 -3.97
N ARG A 305 -22.29 30.19 -3.17
CA ARG A 305 -22.53 29.97 -1.75
C ARG A 305 -21.34 30.25 -0.83
N ALA A 306 -20.09 30.21 -1.29
CA ALA A 306 -18.95 30.44 -0.40
C ALA A 306 -18.43 31.88 -0.51
N GLN A 307 -18.31 32.56 0.63
CA GLN A 307 -17.75 33.91 0.71
C GLN A 307 -16.21 33.90 0.58
N ASN A 308 -15.58 32.72 0.68
CA ASN A 308 -14.12 32.56 0.70
C ASN A 308 -13.66 31.61 -0.43
N GLU A 309 -12.77 32.10 -1.31
CA GLU A 309 -12.14 31.29 -2.38
C GLU A 309 -11.57 29.92 -1.95
N PRO A 310 -10.91 29.75 -0.77
CA PRO A 310 -10.42 28.43 -0.35
C PRO A 310 -11.55 27.45 -0.01
N GLU A 311 -12.69 27.92 0.48
CA GLU A 311 -13.84 27.05 0.78
C GLU A 311 -14.45 26.47 -0.50
N ASN A 312 -14.51 27.29 -1.57
CA ASN A 312 -14.92 26.85 -2.91
C ASN A 312 -14.08 25.68 -3.41
N VAL A 313 -12.75 25.71 -3.19
CA VAL A 313 -11.88 24.59 -3.57
C VAL A 313 -12.22 23.32 -2.80
N GLY A 314 -12.56 23.43 -1.50
CA GLY A 314 -13.00 22.28 -0.70
C GLY A 314 -14.24 21.60 -1.28
N ILE A 315 -15.27 22.37 -1.61
CA ILE A 315 -16.51 21.88 -2.21
C ILE A 315 -16.25 21.31 -3.61
N ALA A 316 -15.46 22.00 -4.43
CA ALA A 316 -15.11 21.56 -5.77
C ALA A 316 -14.27 20.26 -5.76
N LEU A 317 -13.41 20.06 -4.75
CA LEU A 317 -12.66 18.82 -4.56
C LEU A 317 -13.56 17.61 -4.26
N GLU A 318 -14.71 17.83 -3.62
CA GLU A 318 -15.72 16.78 -3.40
C GLU A 318 -16.54 16.53 -4.68
N GLN A 319 -16.70 17.55 -5.53
CA GLN A 319 -17.44 17.52 -6.78
C GLN A 319 -16.57 17.29 -8.03
N LEU A 320 -15.33 16.83 -7.88
CA LEU A 320 -14.38 16.63 -8.99
C LEU A 320 -14.95 15.80 -10.15
N HIS A 321 -15.82 14.84 -9.83
CA HIS A 321 -16.43 13.95 -10.81
C HIS A 321 -17.44 14.67 -11.71
N THR A 322 -18.14 15.69 -11.21
CA THR A 322 -19.23 16.38 -11.93
C THR A 322 -18.79 17.63 -12.68
N MET A 323 -17.62 18.21 -12.36
CA MET A 323 -17.10 19.38 -13.06
C MET A 323 -17.00 19.13 -14.59
N PRO A 324 -17.24 20.10 -15.48
CA PRO A 324 -17.00 19.94 -16.92
C PRO A 324 -15.50 20.03 -17.26
N ALA A 325 -15.07 19.32 -18.30
CA ALA A 325 -13.67 19.38 -18.78
C ALA A 325 -13.47 20.51 -19.80
N ALA A 326 -12.35 21.22 -19.70
CA ALA A 326 -11.89 22.22 -20.66
C ALA A 326 -11.32 21.55 -21.92
N LYS A 327 -11.53 22.17 -23.07
CA LYS A 327 -10.88 21.77 -24.33
C LYS A 327 -9.47 22.34 -24.36
N VAL A 328 -8.50 21.51 -24.71
CA VAL A 328 -7.09 21.89 -24.82
C VAL A 328 -6.68 21.93 -26.28
N SER A 329 -6.15 23.08 -26.69
CA SER A 329 -5.51 23.28 -27.99
C SER A 329 -4.02 23.51 -27.77
N PHE A 330 -3.18 22.90 -28.61
CA PHE A 330 -1.73 23.01 -28.52
C PHE A 330 -1.25 24.04 -29.54
N THR A 331 -0.57 25.08 -29.08
CA THR A 331 -0.08 26.18 -29.92
C THR A 331 1.44 26.08 -30.02
N GLY A 332 1.98 25.22 -30.90
CA GLY A 332 3.43 25.13 -31.10
C GLY A 332 3.95 23.79 -31.63
N SER A 333 5.26 23.73 -31.89
CA SER A 333 5.91 22.50 -32.37
C SER A 333 5.90 21.44 -31.26
N THR A 334 5.37 20.26 -31.56
CA THR A 334 5.19 19.15 -30.60
C THR A 334 6.50 18.41 -30.29
N GLN A 335 7.67 19.03 -30.49
CA GLN A 335 8.95 18.34 -30.37
C GLN A 335 9.06 17.66 -29.00
N PHE A 336 9.52 16.41 -29.04
CA PHE A 336 9.65 15.53 -27.89
C PHE A 336 10.85 15.97 -27.07
N THR A 337 10.67 16.92 -26.17
CA THR A 337 11.79 17.39 -25.36
C THR A 337 11.44 17.39 -23.88
N GLN A 338 12.20 16.54 -23.19
CA GLN A 338 12.44 16.45 -21.76
C GLN A 338 11.56 15.51 -20.91
N SER A 339 12.29 14.77 -20.08
CA SER A 339 11.81 14.05 -18.90
C SER A 339 11.01 15.01 -18.02
N ARG A 340 9.71 14.73 -17.85
CA ARG A 340 8.85 15.51 -16.97
C ARG A 340 9.21 15.22 -15.52
N SER A 341 9.68 16.24 -14.81
CA SER A 341 9.75 16.21 -13.35
C SER A 341 8.32 16.16 -12.78
N THR A 342 8.11 15.28 -11.82
CA THR A 342 6.86 15.16 -11.07
C THR A 342 7.18 15.32 -9.60
N VAL A 343 6.59 16.32 -8.97
CA VAL A 343 6.69 16.54 -7.53
C VAL A 343 5.36 16.10 -6.92
N MET A 344 5.42 15.14 -6.00
CA MET A 344 4.29 14.74 -5.20
C MET A 344 4.15 15.71 -4.02
N ILE A 345 2.95 16.26 -3.83
CA ILE A 345 2.61 17.06 -2.67
C ILE A 345 1.54 16.29 -1.90
N LEU A 346 1.83 15.98 -0.65
CA LEU A 346 0.90 15.35 0.27
C LEU A 346 0.42 16.43 1.24
N VAL A 347 -0.87 16.78 1.20
CA VAL A 347 -1.49 17.67 2.18
C VAL A 347 -2.28 16.82 3.17
N SER A 348 -1.85 16.79 4.42
CA SER A 348 -2.43 15.95 5.47
C SER A 348 -3.06 16.79 6.57
N VAL A 349 -4.32 16.52 6.89
CA VAL A 349 -5.07 17.22 7.94
C VAL A 349 -4.96 16.48 9.27
N VAL A 350 -4.54 17.19 10.31
CA VAL A 350 -4.46 16.70 11.69
C VAL A 350 -5.82 16.85 12.36
N GLY A 351 -6.77 15.97 12.04
CA GLY A 351 -8.10 16.10 12.63
C GLY A 351 -8.14 15.71 14.11
N SER A 352 -8.69 16.61 14.93
CA SER A 352 -8.92 16.48 16.38
C SER A 352 -10.26 15.81 16.74
N LYS A 353 -10.82 14.97 15.86
CA LYS A 353 -12.10 14.30 16.17
C LYS A 353 -11.93 13.45 17.44
N ARG A 354 -12.63 13.80 18.52
CA ARG A 354 -12.61 13.09 19.82
C ARG A 354 -12.77 11.56 19.69
N TRP A 355 -13.59 11.12 18.73
CA TRP A 355 -13.73 9.68 18.41
C TRP A 355 -12.42 9.00 18.00
N LYS A 356 -11.52 9.72 17.31
CA LYS A 356 -10.21 9.18 16.98
C LYS A 356 -9.33 9.03 18.21
N GLU A 357 -9.41 9.96 19.17
CA GLU A 357 -8.68 9.86 20.44
C GLU A 357 -9.10 8.62 21.24
N ILE A 358 -10.39 8.24 21.19
CA ILE A 358 -10.91 6.99 21.78
C ILE A 358 -10.54 5.77 20.93
N SER A 359 -10.53 5.86 19.61
CA SER A 359 -10.15 4.75 18.73
C SER A 359 -8.66 4.38 18.85
N ARG A 360 -7.79 5.34 19.19
CA ARG A 360 -6.33 5.13 19.33
C ARG A 360 -5.97 4.09 20.39
N PRO A 361 -6.41 4.19 21.66
CA PRO A 361 -6.16 3.16 22.66
C PRO A 361 -6.83 1.84 22.29
N LEU A 362 -8.02 1.86 21.68
CA LEU A 362 -8.69 0.65 21.20
C LEU A 362 -7.89 -0.07 20.11
N ILE A 363 -7.32 0.65 19.15
CA ILE A 363 -6.49 0.05 18.09
C ILE A 363 -5.17 -0.45 18.67
N LYS A 364 -4.55 0.27 19.61
CA LYS A 364 -3.39 -0.24 20.34
C LYS A 364 -3.73 -1.52 21.10
N LEU A 365 -4.87 -1.54 21.78
CA LEU A 365 -5.35 -2.72 22.50
C LEU A 365 -5.68 -3.87 21.54
N CYS A 366 -6.22 -3.59 20.36
CA CYS A 366 -6.40 -4.59 19.31
C CYS A 366 -5.07 -5.10 18.77
N SER A 367 -4.07 -4.23 18.58
CA SER A 367 -2.73 -4.64 18.16
C SER A 367 -2.07 -5.52 19.22
N VAL A 368 -2.19 -5.17 20.50
CA VAL A 368 -1.74 -5.99 21.63
C VAL A 368 -2.53 -7.29 21.70
N ALA A 369 -3.84 -7.28 21.45
CA ALA A 369 -4.66 -8.47 21.44
C ALA A 369 -4.27 -9.41 20.29
N VAL A 370 -4.10 -8.90 19.06
CA VAL A 370 -3.59 -9.67 17.91
C VAL A 370 -2.21 -10.24 18.21
N PHE A 371 -1.35 -9.48 18.88
CA PHE A 371 -0.04 -9.93 19.33
C PHE A 371 -0.16 -11.06 20.36
N VAL A 372 -0.91 -10.87 21.44
CA VAL A 372 -1.13 -11.89 22.50
C VAL A 372 -1.77 -13.14 21.93
N VAL A 373 -2.79 -12.98 21.08
CA VAL A 373 -3.46 -14.08 20.39
C VAL A 373 -2.51 -14.79 19.44
N GLY A 374 -1.68 -14.05 18.68
CA GLY A 374 -0.63 -14.61 17.84
C GLY A 374 0.39 -15.41 18.64
N THR A 375 0.91 -14.85 19.73
CA THR A 375 1.82 -15.51 20.67
C THR A 375 1.18 -16.75 21.28
N ALA A 376 -0.09 -16.69 21.68
CA ALA A 376 -0.83 -17.83 22.20
C ALA A 376 -1.04 -18.90 21.12
N PHE A 377 -1.28 -18.52 19.86
CA PHE A 377 -1.31 -19.45 18.74
C PHE A 377 0.04 -20.13 18.53
N PHE A 378 1.14 -19.38 18.57
CA PHE A 378 2.49 -19.94 18.44
C PHE A 378 2.87 -20.84 19.62
N ALA A 379 2.54 -20.44 20.84
CA ALA A 379 2.77 -21.23 22.04
C ALA A 379 1.89 -22.49 22.10
N SER A 380 0.74 -22.48 21.44
CA SER A 380 -0.17 -23.63 21.36
C SER A 380 0.07 -24.53 20.15
N VAL A 381 0.99 -24.19 19.23
CA VAL A 381 1.33 -25.12 18.15
C VAL A 381 2.06 -26.30 18.77
N THR A 382 1.37 -27.42 18.82
CA THR A 382 1.94 -28.69 19.26
C THR A 382 2.57 -29.41 18.07
N LEU A 383 3.48 -30.33 18.35
CA LEU A 383 4.19 -31.14 17.36
C LEU A 383 5.13 -30.35 16.43
N VAL A 384 5.52 -29.11 16.75
CA VAL A 384 6.51 -28.37 15.95
C VAL A 384 7.92 -28.83 16.30
N ALA A 385 8.59 -29.53 15.39
CA ALA A 385 9.98 -29.90 15.61
C ALA A 385 10.86 -28.66 15.81
N LEU A 386 11.70 -28.69 16.85
CA LEU A 386 12.67 -27.64 17.16
C LEU A 386 13.51 -27.18 15.96
N PRO A 387 14.10 -28.07 15.13
CA PRO A 387 14.87 -27.62 13.96
C PRO A 387 14.02 -26.84 12.95
N MET A 388 12.74 -27.17 12.80
CA MET A 388 11.83 -26.43 11.92
C MET A 388 11.44 -25.08 12.52
N ALA A 389 11.20 -25.02 13.84
CA ALA A 389 10.97 -23.76 14.52
C ALA A 389 12.18 -22.82 14.38
N VAL A 390 13.40 -23.33 14.54
CA VAL A 390 14.64 -22.55 14.35
C VAL A 390 14.81 -22.11 12.90
N ALA A 391 14.59 -23.01 11.92
CA ALA A 391 14.67 -22.66 10.51
C ALA A 391 13.65 -21.59 10.10
N VAL A 392 12.40 -21.71 10.57
CA VAL A 392 11.37 -20.70 10.30
C VAL A 392 11.67 -19.39 11.02
N LEU A 393 12.08 -19.45 12.29
CA LEU A 393 12.50 -18.27 13.03
C LEU A 393 13.61 -17.53 12.28
N THR A 394 14.67 -18.21 11.89
CA THR A 394 15.81 -17.60 11.18
C THR A 394 15.40 -17.01 9.82
N LEU A 395 14.54 -17.69 9.04
CA LEU A 395 14.02 -17.15 7.78
C LEU A 395 13.10 -15.94 7.98
N VAL A 396 12.22 -15.98 8.99
CA VAL A 396 11.29 -14.90 9.33
C VAL A 396 12.06 -13.68 9.84
N LEU A 397 13.02 -13.88 10.74
CA LEU A 397 13.86 -12.81 11.26
C LEU A 397 14.76 -12.20 10.20
N SER A 398 15.41 -13.02 9.37
CA SER A 398 16.21 -12.52 8.26
C SER A 398 15.33 -11.74 7.28
N ALA A 399 14.14 -12.24 6.92
CA ALA A 399 13.20 -11.51 6.08
C ALA A 399 12.76 -10.17 6.70
N GLY A 400 12.54 -10.13 8.02
CA GLY A 400 12.22 -8.89 8.73
C GLY A 400 13.38 -7.89 8.73
N VAL A 401 14.59 -8.33 9.12
CA VAL A 401 15.80 -7.48 9.19
C VAL A 401 16.18 -6.98 7.80
N PHE A 402 16.31 -7.87 6.80
CA PHE A 402 16.66 -7.48 5.43
C PHE A 402 15.53 -6.69 4.77
N GLY A 403 14.26 -7.04 5.00
CA GLY A 403 13.12 -6.29 4.50
C GLY A 403 13.13 -4.84 4.95
N ARG A 404 13.45 -4.61 6.24
CA ARG A 404 13.63 -3.26 6.80
C ARG A 404 14.84 -2.55 6.20
N ALA A 405 15.99 -3.22 6.08
CA ALA A 405 17.19 -2.63 5.47
C ALA A 405 16.93 -2.20 4.01
N ILE A 406 16.23 -3.03 3.23
CA ILE A 406 15.84 -2.71 1.85
C ILE A 406 14.82 -1.57 1.84
N ALA A 407 13.86 -1.52 2.77
CA ALA A 407 12.90 -0.43 2.87
C ALA A 407 13.60 0.90 3.15
N GLY A 408 14.49 0.94 4.14
CA GLY A 408 15.29 2.12 4.46
C GLY A 408 16.18 2.55 3.30
N TRP A 409 16.79 1.60 2.60
CA TRP A 409 17.58 1.88 1.39
C TRP A 409 16.72 2.46 0.25
N LEU A 410 15.53 1.91 0.00
CA LEU A 410 14.59 2.44 -1.00
C LEU A 410 14.14 3.85 -0.63
N VAL A 411 13.78 4.09 0.63
CA VAL A 411 13.43 5.44 1.11
C VAL A 411 14.57 6.38 0.86
N ARG A 412 15.80 6.06 1.27
CA ARG A 412 16.99 6.90 1.06
C ARG A 412 17.23 7.22 -0.41
N ARG A 413 17.14 6.22 -1.29
CA ARG A 413 17.33 6.42 -2.75
C ARG A 413 16.25 7.27 -3.38
N VAL A 414 15.01 7.09 -2.95
CA VAL A 414 13.92 7.92 -3.45
C VAL A 414 14.02 9.32 -2.87
N SER A 415 14.43 9.45 -1.62
CA SER A 415 14.53 10.72 -0.92
C SER A 415 15.65 11.61 -1.44
N GLU A 416 16.76 11.04 -1.94
CA GLU A 416 17.81 11.75 -2.70
C GLU A 416 17.24 12.57 -3.89
N THR A 417 16.09 12.18 -4.43
CA THR A 417 15.41 12.90 -5.53
C THR A 417 14.42 13.96 -5.05
N GLU A 418 14.24 14.06 -3.72
CA GLU A 418 13.23 14.85 -3.00
C GLU A 418 11.85 14.92 -3.69
N PRO A 419 11.24 13.76 -4.01
CA PRO A 419 10.07 13.74 -4.87
C PRO A 419 8.80 14.13 -4.13
N MET A 420 8.86 14.28 -2.81
CA MET A 420 7.71 14.56 -1.96
C MET A 420 7.90 15.85 -1.15
N ILE A 421 6.84 16.67 -1.13
CA ILE A 421 6.64 17.74 -0.15
C ILE A 421 5.45 17.32 0.70
N HIS A 422 5.63 17.26 2.02
CA HIS A 422 4.54 16.93 2.94
C HIS A 422 4.13 18.20 3.67
N VAL A 423 2.89 18.61 3.46
CA VAL A 423 2.26 19.75 4.13
C VAL A 423 1.35 19.21 5.21
N ILE A 424 1.62 19.54 6.46
CA ILE A 424 0.79 19.15 7.60
C ILE A 424 0.02 20.39 8.04
N VAL A 425 -1.31 20.28 8.03
CA VAL A 425 -2.24 21.36 8.39
C VAL A 425 -3.17 20.91 9.51
N ASN A 426 -3.70 21.85 10.29
CA ASN A 426 -4.52 21.52 11.46
C ASN A 426 -6.01 21.48 11.11
N SER A 427 -6.43 22.27 10.11
CA SER A 427 -7.83 22.37 9.67
C SER A 427 -8.03 21.96 8.20
N ASP A 428 -9.26 21.57 7.86
CA ASP A 428 -9.64 21.32 6.47
C ASP A 428 -9.59 22.60 5.62
N GLU A 429 -9.85 23.77 6.22
CA GLU A 429 -9.74 25.08 5.56
C GLU A 429 -8.30 25.41 5.14
N GLU A 430 -7.33 25.19 6.03
CA GLU A 430 -5.90 25.33 5.72
C GLU A 430 -5.46 24.35 4.62
N ALA A 431 -5.99 23.13 4.63
CA ALA A 431 -5.76 22.16 3.57
C ALA A 431 -6.27 22.66 2.22
N ASN A 432 -7.50 23.17 2.18
CA ASN A 432 -8.09 23.71 0.96
C ASN A 432 -7.34 24.94 0.48
N LEU A 433 -6.89 25.81 1.39
CA LEU A 433 -6.05 26.96 1.09
C LEU A 433 -4.69 26.55 0.51
N ALA A 434 -4.05 25.51 1.07
CA ALA A 434 -2.81 24.95 0.53
C ALA A 434 -3.02 24.39 -0.88
N VAL A 435 -4.10 23.64 -1.11
CA VAL A 435 -4.45 23.11 -2.44
C VAL A 435 -4.75 24.23 -3.43
N TYR A 436 -5.50 25.25 -3.02
CA TYR A 436 -5.78 26.45 -3.81
C TYR A 436 -4.48 27.13 -4.25
N ARG A 437 -3.54 27.36 -3.32
CA ARG A 437 -2.24 27.98 -3.62
C ARG A 437 -1.42 27.14 -4.60
N ILE A 438 -1.43 25.82 -4.45
CA ILE A 438 -0.76 24.88 -5.38
C ILE A 438 -1.38 24.95 -6.79
N LEU A 439 -2.71 25.04 -6.88
CA LEU A 439 -3.41 25.12 -8.16
C LEU A 439 -3.21 26.47 -8.88
N LYS A 440 -2.93 27.53 -8.12
CA LYS A 440 -2.68 28.89 -8.63
C LYS A 440 -1.20 29.15 -8.97
N LEU A 441 -0.32 28.16 -8.81
CA LEU A 441 1.11 28.32 -9.07
C LEU A 441 1.38 28.73 -10.52
N LYS A 442 2.19 29.78 -10.68
CA LYS A 442 2.76 30.21 -11.95
C LYS A 442 4.27 30.04 -11.91
N LEU A 443 4.84 29.43 -12.93
CA LEU A 443 6.30 29.30 -13.08
C LEU A 443 6.87 30.61 -13.68
N PRO A 444 8.14 30.97 -13.36
CA PRO A 444 8.76 32.25 -13.76
C PRO A 444 8.89 32.48 -15.28
N ASN A 445 8.71 31.44 -16.10
CA ASN A 445 8.78 31.53 -17.58
C ASN A 445 7.40 31.34 -18.24
N GLU A 446 6.32 31.69 -17.53
CA GLU A 446 4.93 31.48 -17.98
C GLU A 446 4.58 30.02 -18.33
N ALA A 447 5.45 29.07 -17.97
CA ALA A 447 5.22 27.67 -18.23
C ALA A 447 3.99 27.20 -17.43
N ASN A 448 3.05 26.57 -18.13
CA ASN A 448 1.86 26.02 -17.51
C ASN A 448 2.22 24.89 -16.54
N VAL A 449 1.57 24.88 -15.39
CA VAL A 449 1.70 23.82 -14.38
C VAL A 449 0.50 22.89 -14.50
N GLN A 450 0.77 21.59 -14.58
CA GLN A 450 -0.24 20.55 -14.52
C GLN A 450 -0.27 19.97 -13.11
N VAL A 451 -1.45 19.98 -12.50
CA VAL A 451 -1.70 19.42 -11.17
C VAL A 451 -2.69 18.27 -11.31
N GLU A 452 -2.34 17.09 -10.82
CA GLU A 452 -3.25 15.95 -10.79
C GLU A 452 -3.71 15.67 -9.35
N ILE A 453 -5.02 15.61 -9.16
CA ILE A 453 -5.66 15.35 -7.85
C ILE A 453 -6.68 14.23 -8.05
N SER A 454 -6.53 13.12 -7.32
CA SER A 454 -7.46 11.99 -7.41
C SER A 454 -7.70 11.50 -8.85
N GLY A 455 -6.67 11.52 -9.70
CA GLY A 455 -6.78 11.14 -11.11
C GLY A 455 -7.40 12.19 -12.03
N HIS A 456 -7.91 13.30 -11.51
CA HIS A 456 -8.36 14.45 -12.31
C HIS A 456 -7.16 15.37 -12.58
N VAL A 457 -7.03 15.81 -13.82
CA VAL A 457 -5.89 16.61 -14.27
C VAL A 457 -6.33 18.05 -14.48
N PHE A 458 -5.65 18.95 -13.80
CA PHE A 458 -5.89 20.39 -13.82
C PHE A 458 -4.73 21.11 -14.48
N VAL A 459 -5.05 22.13 -15.27
CA VAL A 459 -4.07 23.11 -15.76
C VAL A 459 -4.66 24.50 -15.57
N ASN A 460 -3.88 25.41 -14.98
CA ASN A 460 -4.30 26.76 -14.55
C ASN A 460 -5.67 26.78 -13.85
N GLY A 461 -5.90 25.83 -12.93
CA GLY A 461 -7.14 25.70 -12.17
C GLY A 461 -8.35 25.14 -12.92
N ARG A 462 -8.25 24.80 -14.21
CA ARG A 462 -9.35 24.18 -14.97
C ARG A 462 -9.13 22.70 -15.14
N ARG A 463 -10.19 21.91 -14.98
CA ARG A 463 -10.13 20.45 -15.20
C ARG A 463 -10.02 20.17 -16.69
N VAL A 464 -9.03 19.40 -17.11
CA VAL A 464 -8.75 19.12 -18.51
C VAL A 464 -9.11 17.68 -18.89
N ASP A 465 -8.78 16.71 -18.05
CA ASP A 465 -9.17 15.30 -18.25
C ASP A 465 -9.23 14.55 -16.91
N SER A 466 -9.59 13.28 -16.97
CA SER A 466 -9.46 12.33 -15.89
C SER A 466 -8.77 11.05 -16.36
N ARG A 467 -7.95 10.46 -15.48
CA ARG A 467 -7.32 9.16 -15.69
C ARG A 467 -7.64 8.22 -14.53
N SER A 468 -7.44 6.93 -14.79
CA SER A 468 -7.53 5.90 -13.74
C SER A 468 -6.55 6.21 -12.59
N LYS A 469 -7.05 6.12 -11.35
CA LYS A 469 -6.25 6.34 -10.13
C LYS A 469 -5.21 5.23 -9.90
N TRP A 470 -5.37 4.07 -10.54
CA TRP A 470 -4.58 2.86 -10.27
C TRP A 470 -3.07 2.97 -10.49
N PRO A 471 -2.56 3.54 -11.60
CA PRO A 471 -1.12 3.65 -11.82
C PRO A 471 -0.45 4.50 -10.72
N VAL A 472 -1.09 5.60 -10.36
CA VAL A 472 -0.65 6.49 -9.28
C VAL A 472 -0.72 5.79 -7.93
N TYR A 473 -1.79 5.04 -7.70
CA TYR A 473 -1.97 4.33 -6.44
C TYR A 473 -0.94 3.20 -6.26
N LEU A 474 -0.62 2.45 -7.31
CA LEU A 474 0.33 1.34 -7.23
C LEU A 474 1.78 1.80 -7.27
N LEU A 475 2.11 2.74 -8.17
CA LEU A 475 3.48 3.15 -8.45
C LEU A 475 3.90 4.40 -7.67
N GLY A 476 2.96 5.15 -7.08
CA GLY A 476 3.23 6.39 -6.37
C GLY A 476 3.97 7.38 -7.26
N VAL A 477 5.14 7.83 -6.79
CA VAL A 477 6.02 8.78 -7.51
C VAL A 477 6.57 8.22 -8.82
N LEU A 478 6.60 6.89 -9.00
CA LEU A 478 7.06 6.28 -10.24
C LEU A 478 6.02 6.32 -11.37
N ALA A 479 4.77 6.67 -11.05
CA ALA A 479 3.76 6.85 -12.06
C ALA A 479 4.17 7.97 -13.01
N ASN A 480 4.12 7.70 -14.32
CA ASN A 480 4.37 8.75 -15.29
C ASN A 480 3.30 9.85 -15.11
N PRO A 481 3.68 11.14 -15.23
CA PRO A 481 2.71 12.22 -15.27
C PRO A 481 1.73 12.00 -16.42
N TYR A 482 0.50 12.48 -16.25
CA TYR A 482 -0.48 12.40 -17.32
C TYR A 482 0.00 13.17 -18.55
N ASP A 483 -0.16 12.58 -19.73
CA ASP A 483 0.21 13.23 -20.98
C ASP A 483 -1.01 13.87 -21.63
N LEU A 484 -1.09 15.21 -21.57
CA LEU A 484 -2.20 15.96 -22.18
C LEU A 484 -2.28 15.73 -23.69
N ARG A 485 -1.19 15.32 -24.37
CA ARG A 485 -1.22 15.01 -25.81
C ARG A 485 -2.25 13.92 -26.16
N ARG A 486 -2.53 13.00 -25.23
CA ARG A 486 -3.54 11.94 -25.39
C ARG A 486 -4.97 12.49 -25.56
N LEU A 487 -5.19 13.78 -25.28
CA LEU A 487 -6.47 14.45 -25.53
C LEU A 487 -6.69 14.81 -26.99
N LYS A 488 -5.61 15.07 -27.75
CA LYS A 488 -5.71 15.38 -29.18
C LYS A 488 -6.36 14.23 -29.93
N ASP A 489 -6.01 13.00 -29.57
CA ASP A 489 -6.52 11.77 -30.18
C ASP A 489 -7.99 11.47 -29.83
N LYS A 490 -8.60 12.20 -28.88
CA LYS A 490 -10.00 12.03 -28.48
C LYS A 490 -10.93 13.09 -29.09
N SER A 491 -10.43 13.96 -29.97
CA SER A 491 -11.27 15.01 -30.55
C SER A 491 -12.48 14.38 -31.28
N PRO A 492 -13.72 14.79 -30.98
CA PRO A 492 -14.93 14.19 -31.54
C PRO A 492 -15.06 14.35 -33.05
N ASP A 493 -14.26 15.22 -33.68
CA ASP A 493 -14.21 15.36 -35.14
C ASP A 493 -13.58 14.13 -35.83
N ASP A 494 -12.84 13.30 -35.09
CA ASP A 494 -12.29 12.01 -35.53
C ASP A 494 -13.08 10.81 -34.98
N ALA A 495 -14.23 11.04 -34.33
CA ALA A 495 -15.16 9.95 -34.09
C ALA A 495 -15.48 9.36 -35.47
N PRO A 496 -15.20 8.06 -35.72
CA PRO A 496 -15.52 7.47 -37.01
C PRO A 496 -16.97 7.79 -37.26
N LEU A 497 -17.22 8.49 -38.37
CA LEU A 497 -18.51 8.56 -39.01
C LEU A 497 -18.95 7.11 -39.21
N LEU A 498 -19.54 6.51 -38.18
CA LEU A 498 -20.51 5.45 -38.32
C LEU A 498 -21.61 6.13 -39.11
N SER A 499 -21.40 6.06 -40.43
CA SER A 499 -22.29 6.51 -41.46
C SER A 499 -23.68 6.08 -41.05
N ASN A 500 -24.52 7.06 -40.78
CA ASN A 500 -25.97 6.95 -40.87
C ASN A 500 -26.31 6.56 -42.32
N GLY A 501 -26.06 5.31 -42.67
CA GLY A 501 -26.75 4.60 -43.74
C GLY A 501 -27.79 3.74 -43.04
N LEU A 502 -29.05 3.89 -43.44
CA LEU A 502 -30.29 3.36 -42.82
C LEU A 502 -30.85 4.33 -41.76
N ARG A 503 -32.03 4.94 -41.92
CA ARG A 503 -33.13 4.68 -42.83
C ARG A 503 -34.02 5.92 -42.84
N ASN A 504 -34.18 6.55 -43.99
CA ASN A 504 -35.39 7.30 -44.30
C ASN A 504 -36.53 6.29 -44.32
N SER A 505 -37.42 6.36 -43.34
CA SER A 505 -38.78 5.87 -43.48
C SER A 505 -39.70 6.94 -42.93
N SER A 506 -40.15 7.78 -43.85
CA SER A 506 -41.34 8.63 -43.75
C SER A 506 -42.52 7.82 -43.21
N VAL A 507 -42.98 8.17 -42.02
CA VAL A 507 -44.32 7.80 -41.55
C VAL A 507 -45.18 9.06 -41.69
N PRO A 508 -46.24 9.04 -42.51
CA PRO A 508 -47.14 10.17 -42.63
C PRO A 508 -48.03 10.27 -41.38
N PHE A 509 -48.15 11.50 -40.87
CA PHE A 509 -49.18 11.88 -39.90
C PHE A 509 -50.57 11.71 -40.54
N LEU A 510 -51.47 11.01 -39.86
CA LEU A 510 -52.92 11.08 -40.05
C LEU A 510 -53.52 11.84 -38.85
N PRO A 511 -54.48 12.76 -39.05
CA PRO A 511 -55.11 13.47 -37.95
C PRO A 511 -56.31 12.68 -37.41
N LYS A 512 -56.48 12.69 -36.09
CA LYS A 512 -57.78 12.77 -35.41
C LYS A 512 -57.59 13.44 -34.05
#